data_AF-A0A2V8YQY5-F1
#
_entry.id   AF-A0A2V8YQY5-F1
#
_cell.length_a   1.000
_cell.length_b   1.000
_cell.length_c   1.000
_cell.angle_alpha   90.00
_cell.angle_beta   90.00
_cell.angle_gamma   90.00
#
_symmetry.space_group_name_H-M   'P 1'
#
loop_
_entity.id
_entity.type
_entity.pdbx_description
1 polymer ?
#
loop_
_entity_poly.entity_id
_entity_poly.type
_entity_poly.pdbx_seq_one_letter_code
_entity_poly.pdbx_strand_id
1 'polypeptide(L)' 'MDRKPFLLRIDPKLWAELEAWAQVELRSVNGQVEYLLRQAVQKRKGSQRQNNPQVKLPTTK' A
#
# COMPACT_ATOMS: atom_id res chain seq x y z
N MET A 1 15.43 10.82 8.26
CA MET A 1 14.50 10.01 7.45
C MET A 1 14.70 10.42 6.01
N ASP A 2 15.35 9.59 5.23
CA ASP A 2 15.60 9.89 3.83
C ASP A 2 14.36 9.56 3.00
N ARG A 3 13.89 10.51 2.17
CA ARG A 3 12.72 10.33 1.30
C ARG A 3 13.21 10.36 -0.14
N LYS A 4 12.95 9.30 -0.89
CA LYS A 4 13.32 9.24 -2.32
C LYS A 4 12.28 9.99 -3.16
N PRO A 5 12.60 11.16 -3.75
CA PRO A 5 11.69 11.83 -4.66
C PRO A 5 11.56 11.02 -5.95
N PHE A 6 10.36 10.97 -6.53
CA PHE A 6 10.11 10.36 -7.83
C PHE A 6 9.00 11.13 -8.55
N LEU A 7 9.08 11.14 -9.88
CA LEU A 7 8.00 11.69 -10.71
C LEU A 7 6.91 10.64 -10.85
N LEU A 8 5.69 10.99 -10.44
CA LEU A 8 4.51 10.16 -10.60
C LEU A 8 3.67 10.69 -11.75
N ARG A 9 3.38 9.84 -12.74
CA ARG A 9 2.31 10.10 -13.71
C ARG A 9 1.02 9.55 -13.12
N ILE A 10 0.05 10.43 -12.93
CA ILE A 10 -1.24 10.10 -12.37
C ILE A 10 -2.34 10.76 -13.20
N ASP A 11 -3.46 10.07 -13.34
CA ASP A 11 -4.64 10.66 -13.94
C ASP A 11 -5.14 11.87 -13.10
N PRO A 12 -5.45 13.02 -13.71
CA PRO A 12 -5.86 14.21 -12.97
C PRO A 12 -7.12 14.02 -12.12
N LYS A 13 -8.06 13.18 -12.54
CA LYS A 13 -9.28 12.90 -11.78
C LYS A 13 -8.95 12.11 -10.52
N LEU A 14 -8.09 11.10 -10.66
CA LEU A 14 -7.60 10.35 -9.50
C LEU A 14 -6.83 11.25 -8.51
N TRP A 15 -6.04 12.20 -9.02
CA TRP A 15 -5.36 13.17 -8.15
C TRP A 15 -6.33 14.02 -7.34
N ALA A 16 -7.39 14.53 -7.98
CA ALA A 16 -8.43 15.32 -7.29
C ALA A 16 -9.14 14.50 -6.20
N GLU A 17 -9.43 13.23 -6.45
CA GLU A 17 -10.03 12.33 -5.46
C GLU A 17 -9.09 12.10 -4.27
N LEU A 18 -7.80 11.92 -4.51
CA LEU A 18 -6.79 11.78 -3.44
C LEU A 18 -6.61 13.05 -2.62
N GLU A 19 -6.67 14.22 -3.26
CA GLU A 19 -6.59 15.51 -2.59
C GLU A 19 -7.80 15.74 -1.67
N ALA A 20 -9.01 15.49 -2.17
CA ALA A 20 -10.22 15.59 -1.37
C ALA A 20 -10.20 14.63 -0.17
N TRP A 21 -9.74 13.38 -0.37
CA TRP A 21 -9.59 12.43 0.73
C TRP A 21 -8.56 12.89 1.77
N ALA A 22 -7.39 13.37 1.32
CA ALA A 22 -6.37 13.88 2.22
C ALA A 22 -6.88 15.05 3.07
N GLN A 23 -7.69 15.95 2.49
CA GLN A 23 -8.34 17.06 3.21
C GLN A 23 -9.28 16.56 4.31
N VAL A 24 -10.12 15.57 3.99
CA VAL A 24 -11.04 14.96 4.98
C VAL A 24 -10.29 14.33 6.15
N GLU A 25 -9.13 13.72 5.91
CA GLU A 25 -8.27 13.14 6.96
C GLU A 25 -7.30 14.14 7.61
N LEU A 26 -7.36 15.43 7.27
CA LEU A 26 -6.43 16.47 7.74
C LEU A 26 -4.95 16.09 7.51
N ARG A 27 -4.67 15.52 6.34
CA ARG A 27 -3.36 15.01 5.95
C ARG A 27 -2.85 15.74 4.70
N SER A 28 -1.53 15.81 4.54
CA SER A 28 -0.95 16.17 3.24
C SER A 28 -1.23 15.09 2.19
N VAL A 29 -1.38 15.51 0.92
CA VAL A 29 -1.59 14.58 -0.20
C VAL A 29 -0.45 13.56 -0.32
N ASN A 30 0.80 14.00 -0.13
CA ASN A 30 1.96 13.08 -0.11
C ASN A 30 1.87 12.05 1.02
N GLY A 31 1.41 12.46 2.21
CA GLY A 31 1.17 11.54 3.32
C GLY A 31 0.06 10.54 3.00
N GLN A 32 -0.98 10.97 2.27
CA GLN A 32 -2.09 10.09 1.88
C GLN A 32 -1.61 9.05 0.86
N VAL A 33 -0.85 9.47 -0.15
CA VAL A 33 -0.22 8.58 -1.12
C VAL A 33 0.68 7.56 -0.42
N GLU A 34 1.53 7.99 0.52
CA GLU A 34 2.40 7.08 1.26
C GLU A 34 1.59 6.04 2.07
N TYR A 35 0.53 6.48 2.76
CA TYR A 35 -0.35 5.60 3.52
C TYR A 35 -0.97 4.51 2.63
N LEU A 36 -1.54 4.91 1.49
CA LEU A 36 -2.16 3.98 0.54
C LEU A 36 -1.16 2.99 -0.06
N LEU A 37 0.04 3.46 -0.44
CA LEU A 37 1.09 2.59 -0.95
C LEU A 37 1.53 1.56 0.10
N ARG A 38 1.65 1.96 1.37
CA ARG A 38 1.96 1.04 2.48
C ARG A 38 0.88 -0.01 2.65
N GLN A 39 -0.40 0.40 2.64
CA GLN A 39 -1.52 -0.53 2.71
C GLN A 39 -1.55 -1.51 1.53
N ALA A 40 -1.34 -1.03 0.30
CA ALA A 40 -1.33 -1.87 -0.89
C ALA A 40 -0.21 -2.93 -0.84
N VAL A 41 1.01 -2.53 -0.43
CA VAL A 41 2.14 -3.45 -0.25
C VAL A 41 1.86 -4.48 0.85
N GLN A 42 1.30 -4.04 1.99
CA GLN A 42 0.95 -4.93 3.10
C GLN A 42 -0.12 -5.94 2.69
N LYS A 43 -1.18 -5.48 2.00
CA LYS A 43 -2.25 -6.33 1.46
C LYS A 43 -1.68 -7.37 0.50
N ARG A 44 -0.84 -6.95 -0.46
CA ARG A 44 -0.17 -7.87 -1.39
C ARG A 44 0.65 -8.92 -0.64
N LYS A 45 1.46 -8.53 0.35
CA LYS A 45 2.26 -9.48 1.15
C LYS A 45 1.39 -10.44 1.96
N GLY A 46 0.29 -9.95 2.54
CA GLY A 46 -0.69 -10.78 3.27
C GLY A 46 -1.36 -11.82 2.37
N SER A 47 -1.80 -11.42 1.18
CA SER A 47 -2.37 -12.34 0.18
C SER A 47 -1.36 -13.39 -0.30
N GLN A 48 -0.07 -13.04 -0.41
CA GLN A 48 0.98 -14.01 -0.75
C GLN A 48 1.22 -15.06 0.35
N ARG A 49 1.01 -14.71 1.63
CA ARG A 49 1.10 -15.68 2.73
C ARG A 49 -0.06 -16.68 2.75
N GLN A 50 -1.25 -16.25 2.35
CA GLN A 50 -2.43 -17.14 2.27
C GLN A 50 -2.37 -18.07 1.06
N ASN A 51 -1.72 -17.66 -0.02
CA ASN A 51 -1.58 -18.45 -1.25
C ASN A 51 -0.39 -19.43 -1.26
N ASN A 52 0.33 -19.60 -0.13
CA ASN A 52 1.40 -20.59 -0.02
C ASN A 52 1.00 -21.75 0.92
N PRO A 53 0.36 -22.83 0.42
CA PRO A 53 -0.09 -23.96 1.26
C PRO A 53 1.03 -24.90 1.76
N GLN A 54 2.30 -24.49 1.80
CA GLN A 54 3.37 -25.31 2.34
C GLN A 54 3.81 -24.83 3.73
N VAL A 55 3.18 -25.35 4.78
CA VAL A 55 3.85 -26.02 5.93
C VAL A 55 2.84 -26.92 6.65
N LYS A 56 2.78 -28.20 6.26
CA LYS A 56 2.59 -29.32 7.20
C LYS A 56 3.45 -30.47 6.67
N LEU A 57 4.68 -30.58 7.18
CA LEU A 57 5.48 -31.79 7.00
C LEU A 57 4.91 -32.87 7.92
N PRO A 58 4.66 -34.10 7.45
CA PRO A 58 4.18 -35.18 8.31
C PRO A 58 5.31 -35.61 9.24
N THR A 59 5.13 -35.42 10.55
CA THR A 59 5.94 -36.12 11.55
C THR A 59 5.40 -37.54 11.67
N THR A 60 5.91 -38.43 10.81
CA THR A 60 5.87 -39.86 11.05
C THR A 60 7.20 -40.27 11.68
N LYS A 61 7.15 -40.62 12.95
CA LYS A 61 7.78 -41.82 13.50
C LYS A 61 6.95 -42.31 14.66
#